data_AF-A0A7S7EQC0-F1
#
_entry.id   AF-A0A7S7EQC0-F1
#
_cell.length_a   1.000
_cell.length_b   1.000
_cell.length_c   1.000
_cell.angle_alpha   90.00
_cell.angle_beta   90.00
_cell.angle_gamma   90.00
#
_symmetry.space_group_name_H-M   'P 1'
#
loop_
_entity.id
_entity.type
_entity.pdbx_description
1 polymer ?
#
loop_
_entity_poly.entity_id
_entity_poly.type
_entity_poly.pdbx_seq_one_letter_code
_entity_poly.pdbx_strand_id
1 'polypeptide(L)'
;MIPINYLISTNIMRKINLNIYYIIDLFIASCDGLDWETFLQEIFPEFYLRKHPERCKEIVTELYEMSKDDFRRDSLEPLYEYALYHLIQWWLDVTDIEMDQEVDDNEIKTEDDEFWAKYINDIEGYIGYLFDDWDFLYVAEIWEIYKRSPWIIENFFHIDLDDYIDLMPDDISREYSRYKSKGIRSAIPQESIEMFIVKQIYNVLTLLENRPKEIAKLSEVELSNQIQTALYMLFHHQGIEIQREELAGYAEKGTGELDFYGYRIDDDIYEKLFVGENKEWGKFEKSFQQLIGYLDNNYIFGFTIIFNKKTRLSTVIKRRLDILYSLNIEGKFKIIGAPTPIPGMNDVIISKHENPEREESYFNVYHFICNTYKPEREMAARKARE
;
A
#
# COMPACT_ATOMS: atom_id res chain seq x y z
N MET A 1 -16.48 -14.93 25.32
CA MET A 1 -16.24 -13.51 25.55
C MET A 1 -16.08 -12.80 24.22
N ILE A 2 -16.67 -11.61 24.13
CA ILE A 2 -16.33 -10.57 23.16
C ILE A 2 -14.84 -10.25 23.33
N PRO A 3 -14.07 -10.21 22.23
CA PRO A 3 -12.65 -9.88 22.25
C PRO A 3 -12.42 -8.45 22.73
N ILE A 4 -11.26 -8.21 23.35
CA ILE A 4 -10.82 -6.90 23.79
C ILE A 4 -9.35 -6.81 23.43
N ASN A 5 -8.98 -5.78 22.67
CA ASN A 5 -7.65 -5.65 22.08
C ASN A 5 -6.63 -5.03 23.05
N TYR A 6 -6.62 -5.57 24.27
CA TYR A 6 -5.69 -5.23 25.34
C TYR A 6 -5.21 -6.51 26.01
N LEU A 7 -3.99 -6.50 26.55
CA LEU A 7 -3.43 -7.63 27.29
C LEU A 7 -3.96 -7.64 28.73
N ILE A 8 -5.25 -7.93 28.87
CA ILE A 8 -5.96 -7.97 30.15
C ILE A 8 -6.13 -9.39 30.70
N SER A 9 -6.24 -9.47 32.02
CA SER A 9 -6.53 -10.68 32.75
C SER A 9 -7.97 -11.16 32.50
N THR A 10 -8.21 -12.47 32.58
CA THR A 10 -9.54 -13.07 32.37
C THR A 10 -10.60 -12.50 33.32
N ASN A 11 -10.22 -12.10 34.53
CA ASN A 11 -11.17 -11.55 35.49
C ASN A 11 -11.69 -10.17 35.05
N ILE A 12 -10.78 -9.27 34.63
CA ILE A 12 -11.15 -7.96 34.08
C ILE A 12 -11.97 -8.13 32.80
N MET A 13 -11.54 -9.01 31.89
CA MET A 13 -12.26 -9.32 30.66
C MET A 13 -13.71 -9.77 30.91
N ARG A 14 -13.93 -10.61 31.93
CA ARG A 14 -15.27 -11.07 32.34
C ARG A 14 -16.15 -9.94 32.86
N LYS A 15 -15.61 -8.99 33.62
CA LYS A 15 -16.37 -7.85 34.14
C LYS A 15 -16.75 -6.87 33.00
N ILE A 16 -15.85 -6.63 32.05
CA ILE A 16 -16.17 -5.84 30.85
C ILE A 16 -17.28 -6.52 30.04
N ASN A 17 -17.16 -7.83 29.82
CA ASN A 17 -18.16 -8.63 29.14
C ASN A 17 -19.50 -8.69 29.89
N LEU A 18 -19.50 -8.56 31.21
CA LEU A 18 -20.73 -8.45 32.01
C LEU A 18 -21.45 -7.12 31.76
N ASN A 19 -20.72 -6.02 31.59
CA ASN A 19 -21.34 -4.75 31.16
C ASN A 19 -21.93 -4.86 29.75
N ILE A 20 -21.21 -5.49 28.81
CA ILE A 20 -21.73 -5.77 27.46
C ILE A 20 -22.98 -6.66 27.53
N TYR A 21 -22.97 -7.68 28.40
CA TYR A 21 -24.13 -8.53 28.65
C TYR A 21 -25.35 -7.69 29.04
N TYR A 22 -25.23 -6.76 30.00
CA TYR A 22 -26.36 -5.94 30.44
C TYR A 22 -26.90 -5.03 29.34
N ILE A 23 -26.01 -4.49 28.51
CA ILE A 23 -26.40 -3.69 27.33
C ILE A 23 -27.31 -4.51 26.42
N ILE A 24 -26.86 -5.73 26.07
CA ILE A 24 -27.59 -6.59 25.13
C ILE A 24 -28.85 -7.18 25.79
N ASP A 25 -28.82 -7.53 27.08
CA ASP A 25 -29.96 -8.07 27.83
C ASP A 25 -31.11 -7.07 27.88
N LEU A 26 -30.82 -5.78 28.12
CA LEU A 26 -31.83 -4.72 28.08
C LEU A 26 -32.41 -4.52 26.68
N PHE A 27 -31.56 -4.59 25.64
CA PHE A 27 -32.02 -4.51 24.26
C PHE A 27 -32.99 -5.67 23.93
N ILE A 28 -32.61 -6.91 24.25
CA ILE A 28 -33.45 -8.10 24.04
C ILE A 28 -34.77 -7.99 24.83
N ALA A 29 -34.72 -7.57 26.09
CA ALA A 29 -35.92 -7.37 26.89
C ALA A 29 -36.86 -6.31 26.30
N SER A 30 -36.30 -5.26 25.71
CA SER A 30 -37.06 -4.21 25.02
C SER A 30 -37.73 -4.74 23.74
N CYS A 31 -37.00 -5.54 22.94
CA CYS A 31 -37.54 -6.23 21.77
C CYS A 31 -38.68 -7.20 22.13
N ASP A 32 -38.53 -7.98 23.20
CA ASP A 32 -39.56 -8.94 23.65
C ASP A 32 -40.79 -8.25 24.24
N GLY A 33 -40.63 -7.06 24.81
CA GLY A 33 -41.73 -6.27 25.36
C GLY A 33 -42.58 -5.52 24.33
N LEU A 34 -42.02 -5.25 23.14
CA LEU A 34 -42.67 -4.53 22.06
C LEU A 34 -42.64 -5.38 20.77
N ASP A 35 -41.64 -5.16 19.92
CA ASP A 35 -41.41 -5.96 18.71
C ASP A 35 -39.95 -5.85 18.27
N TRP A 36 -39.38 -6.97 17.79
CA TRP A 36 -37.99 -7.03 17.35
C TRP A 36 -37.71 -6.16 16.13
N GLU A 37 -38.66 -6.02 15.21
CA GLU A 37 -38.44 -5.31 13.94
C GLU A 37 -38.18 -3.81 14.14
N THR A 38 -38.88 -3.17 15.08
CA THR A 38 -38.70 -1.75 15.41
C THR A 38 -37.31 -1.48 15.99
N PHE A 39 -36.84 -2.32 16.91
CA PHE A 39 -35.55 -2.11 17.57
C PHE A 39 -34.37 -2.50 16.68
N LEU A 40 -34.50 -3.57 15.88
CA LEU A 40 -33.42 -3.99 14.99
C LEU A 40 -33.08 -2.95 13.92
N GLN A 41 -34.00 -2.04 13.58
CA GLN A 41 -33.75 -0.93 12.65
C GLN A 41 -32.74 0.10 13.19
N GLU A 42 -32.58 0.20 14.51
CA GLU A 42 -31.59 1.06 15.15
C GLU A 42 -30.18 0.43 15.14
N ILE A 43 -30.10 -0.89 14.94
CA ILE A 43 -28.86 -1.67 15.07
C ILE A 43 -28.25 -2.04 13.73
N PHE A 44 -29.08 -2.37 12.73
CA PHE A 44 -28.61 -2.89 11.45
C PHE A 44 -28.95 -1.97 10.29
N PRO A 45 -28.14 -1.98 9.21
CA PRO A 45 -28.49 -1.25 8.00
C PRO A 45 -29.84 -1.71 7.44
N GLU A 46 -30.69 -0.76 7.04
CA GLU A 46 -32.07 -1.03 6.58
C GLU A 46 -32.12 -2.10 5.48
N PHE A 47 -31.18 -2.05 4.53
CA PHE A 47 -31.12 -3.01 3.43
C PHE A 47 -30.84 -4.45 3.89
N TYR A 48 -30.04 -4.62 4.94
CA TYR A 48 -29.66 -5.93 5.47
C TYR A 48 -30.81 -6.50 6.30
N LEU A 49 -31.35 -5.70 7.23
CA LEU A 49 -32.47 -6.11 8.08
C LEU A 49 -33.68 -6.57 7.27
N ARG A 50 -34.08 -5.80 6.26
CA ARG A 50 -35.23 -6.13 5.40
C ARG A 50 -35.09 -7.50 4.73
N LYS A 51 -33.86 -7.92 4.42
CA LYS A 51 -33.57 -9.16 3.69
C LYS A 51 -33.28 -10.33 4.63
N HIS A 52 -32.72 -10.05 5.80
CA HIS A 52 -32.21 -11.03 6.75
C HIS A 52 -32.70 -10.79 8.20
N PRO A 53 -34.01 -10.63 8.45
CA PRO A 53 -34.51 -10.23 9.77
C PRO A 53 -34.20 -11.25 10.88
N GLU A 54 -34.34 -12.54 10.59
CA GLU A 54 -33.98 -13.60 11.55
C GLU A 54 -32.48 -13.63 11.82
N ARG A 55 -31.64 -13.34 10.82
CA ARG A 55 -30.18 -13.31 11.01
C ARG A 55 -29.76 -12.15 11.92
N CYS A 56 -30.39 -10.98 11.78
CA CYS A 56 -30.16 -9.85 12.68
C CYS A 56 -30.49 -10.22 14.14
N LYS A 57 -31.61 -10.91 14.36
CA LYS A 57 -31.98 -11.44 15.68
C LYS A 57 -30.97 -12.48 16.19
N GLU A 58 -30.53 -13.40 15.33
CA GLU A 58 -29.49 -14.37 15.66
C GLU A 58 -28.19 -13.68 16.08
N ILE A 59 -27.71 -12.68 15.34
CA ILE A 59 -26.47 -11.95 15.67
C ILE A 59 -26.55 -11.30 17.04
N VAL A 60 -27.66 -10.62 17.37
CA VAL A 60 -27.86 -10.05 18.71
C VAL A 60 -27.84 -11.13 19.78
N THR A 61 -28.48 -12.28 19.51
CA THR A 61 -28.51 -13.43 20.43
C THR A 61 -27.13 -14.06 20.58
N GLU A 62 -26.37 -14.17 19.50
CA GLU A 62 -25.02 -14.70 19.51
C GLU A 62 -24.08 -13.75 20.27
N LEU A 63 -24.13 -12.43 20.06
CA LEU A 63 -23.39 -11.45 20.86
C LEU A 63 -23.73 -11.57 22.36
N TYR A 64 -25.01 -11.74 22.67
CA TYR A 64 -25.47 -12.01 24.04
C TYR A 64 -24.85 -13.29 24.62
N GLU A 65 -24.79 -14.39 23.85
CA GLU A 65 -24.14 -15.63 24.28
C GLU A 65 -22.62 -15.47 24.41
N MET A 66 -21.99 -14.81 23.45
CA MET A 66 -20.56 -14.50 23.44
C MET A 66 -20.15 -13.68 24.65
N SER A 67 -20.98 -12.74 25.10
CA SER A 67 -20.73 -11.93 26.31
C SER A 67 -20.67 -12.76 27.60
N LYS A 68 -21.21 -13.98 27.60
CA LYS A 68 -21.27 -14.85 28.79
C LYS A 68 -20.34 -16.05 28.73
N ASP A 69 -19.99 -16.52 27.54
CA ASP A 69 -19.15 -17.70 27.42
C ASP A 69 -17.69 -17.42 27.80
N ASP A 70 -16.94 -18.48 28.12
CA ASP A 70 -15.52 -18.39 28.51
C ASP A 70 -14.54 -18.52 27.33
N PHE A 71 -15.02 -18.59 26.08
CA PHE A 71 -14.15 -18.71 24.92
C PHE A 71 -13.50 -17.37 24.62
N ARG A 72 -12.16 -17.37 24.61
CA ARG A 72 -11.37 -16.24 24.11
C ARG A 72 -11.42 -16.26 22.58
N ARG A 73 -11.80 -15.12 22.02
CA ARG A 73 -11.80 -14.85 20.59
C ARG A 73 -10.68 -13.86 20.30
N ASP A 74 -10.10 -13.96 19.12
CA ASP A 74 -9.08 -13.04 18.66
C ASP A 74 -9.72 -11.80 18.01
N SER A 75 -10.87 -11.96 17.35
CA SER A 75 -11.60 -10.87 16.70
C SER A 75 -13.10 -11.17 16.58
N LEU A 76 -13.88 -10.14 16.24
CA LEU A 76 -15.25 -10.26 15.74
C LEU A 76 -15.26 -10.03 14.23
N GLU A 77 -16.21 -10.64 13.54
CA GLU A 77 -16.46 -10.29 12.14
C GLU A 77 -17.09 -8.88 12.04
N PRO A 78 -16.85 -8.12 10.97
CA PRO A 78 -17.27 -6.70 10.88
C PRO A 78 -18.75 -6.45 11.12
N LEU A 79 -19.64 -7.38 10.73
CA LEU A 79 -21.07 -7.25 10.99
C LEU A 79 -21.41 -7.34 12.49
N TYR A 80 -20.68 -8.15 13.26
CA TYR A 80 -20.83 -8.24 14.71
C TYR A 80 -20.27 -7.00 15.40
N GLU A 81 -19.15 -6.45 14.89
CA GLU A 81 -18.60 -5.18 15.38
C GLU A 81 -19.59 -4.03 15.15
N TYR A 82 -20.16 -3.96 13.94
CA TYR A 82 -21.22 -3.01 13.60
C TYR A 82 -22.41 -3.12 14.55
N ALA A 83 -22.94 -4.33 14.75
CA ALA A 83 -24.06 -4.55 15.65
C ALA A 83 -23.73 -4.18 17.10
N LEU A 84 -22.55 -4.58 17.60
CA LEU A 84 -22.11 -4.25 18.96
C LEU A 84 -21.95 -2.74 19.16
N TYR A 85 -21.36 -2.04 18.19
CA TYR A 85 -21.21 -0.59 18.20
C TYR A 85 -22.58 0.09 18.34
N HIS A 86 -23.55 -0.31 17.51
CA HIS A 86 -24.89 0.27 17.53
C HIS A 86 -25.69 -0.14 18.77
N LEU A 87 -25.46 -1.31 19.36
CA LEU A 87 -26.07 -1.71 20.64
C LEU A 87 -25.57 -0.82 21.80
N ILE A 88 -24.28 -0.47 21.81
CA ILE A 88 -23.70 0.45 22.78
C ILE A 88 -24.27 1.86 22.58
N GLN A 89 -24.35 2.35 21.33
CA GLN A 89 -24.98 3.64 21.02
C GLN A 89 -26.43 3.69 21.46
N TRP A 90 -27.20 2.65 21.13
CA TRP A 90 -28.60 2.53 21.55
C TRP A 90 -28.74 2.60 23.07
N TRP A 91 -27.87 1.91 23.83
CA TRP A 91 -27.86 2.01 25.29
C TRP A 91 -27.67 3.45 25.75
N LEU A 92 -26.66 4.14 25.23
CA LEU A 92 -26.38 5.53 25.60
C LEU A 92 -27.54 6.49 25.28
N ASP A 93 -28.34 6.18 24.25
CA ASP A 93 -29.48 6.99 23.86
C ASP A 93 -30.74 6.76 24.72
N VAL A 94 -30.92 5.54 25.26
CA VAL A 94 -32.18 5.14 25.92
C VAL A 94 -32.09 5.01 27.43
N THR A 95 -30.88 4.99 28.00
CA THR A 95 -30.70 4.77 29.44
C THR A 95 -29.65 5.68 30.07
N ASP A 96 -29.97 6.17 31.26
CA ASP A 96 -29.07 6.89 32.18
C ASP A 96 -28.52 5.97 33.28
N ILE A 97 -28.64 4.64 33.14
CA ILE A 97 -28.16 3.67 34.12
C ILE A 97 -26.63 3.67 34.14
N GLU A 98 -26.05 4.04 35.28
CA GLU A 98 -24.63 3.88 35.55
C GLU A 98 -24.30 2.41 35.85
N MET A 99 -23.25 1.89 35.21
CA MET A 99 -22.69 0.57 35.54
C MET A 99 -21.89 0.65 36.84
N ASP A 100 -21.88 -0.44 37.62
CA ASP A 100 -21.30 -0.49 38.95
C ASP A 100 -20.31 -1.65 39.16
N GLN A 101 -19.62 -2.09 38.10
CA GLN A 101 -18.60 -3.13 38.23
C GLN A 101 -17.47 -2.66 39.15
N GLU A 102 -17.21 -3.45 40.19
CA GLU A 102 -16.09 -3.25 41.12
C GLU A 102 -14.90 -4.11 40.68
N VAL A 103 -13.68 -3.58 40.75
CA VAL A 103 -12.43 -4.32 40.50
C VAL A 103 -11.58 -4.28 41.76
N ASP A 104 -11.22 -5.45 42.30
CA ASP A 104 -10.33 -5.54 43.45
C ASP A 104 -8.87 -5.30 43.00
N ASP A 105 -8.07 -4.61 43.84
CA ASP A 105 -6.64 -4.37 43.58
C ASP A 105 -5.84 -5.66 43.29
N ASN A 106 -6.29 -6.81 43.80
CA ASN A 106 -5.65 -8.11 43.58
C ASN A 106 -5.94 -8.71 42.18
N GLU A 107 -6.92 -8.17 41.45
CA GLU A 107 -7.27 -8.58 40.09
C GLU A 107 -6.38 -7.90 39.05
N ILE A 108 -5.84 -6.72 39.38
CA ILE A 108 -4.99 -5.89 38.50
C ILE A 108 -3.58 -6.49 38.43
N LYS A 109 -3.18 -6.94 37.23
CA LYS A 109 -1.87 -7.58 37.00
C LYS A 109 -1.01 -6.85 35.97
N THR A 110 -1.62 -6.07 35.10
CA THR A 110 -0.96 -5.33 34.02
C THR A 110 -1.37 -3.86 34.01
N GLU A 111 -0.64 -3.03 33.28
CA GLU A 111 -1.03 -1.62 33.04
C GLU A 111 -2.37 -1.54 32.29
N ASP A 112 -2.63 -2.48 31.37
CA ASP A 112 -3.92 -2.60 30.67
C ASP A 112 -5.06 -2.97 31.64
N ASP A 113 -4.81 -3.83 32.63
CA ASP A 113 -5.80 -4.12 33.68
C ASP A 113 -6.09 -2.86 34.51
N GLU A 114 -5.09 -2.03 34.81
CA GLU A 114 -5.26 -0.77 35.56
C GLU A 114 -6.08 0.25 34.77
N PHE A 115 -5.81 0.38 33.47
CA PHE A 115 -6.60 1.20 32.56
C PHE A 115 -8.06 0.76 32.59
N TRP A 116 -8.32 -0.52 32.32
CA TRP A 116 -9.69 -1.03 32.28
C TRP A 116 -10.37 -0.96 33.64
N ALA A 117 -9.68 -1.23 34.75
CA ALA A 117 -10.25 -1.09 36.09
C ALA A 117 -10.76 0.34 36.36
N LYS A 118 -10.06 1.36 35.86
CA LYS A 118 -10.45 2.76 36.00
C LYS A 118 -11.65 3.15 35.11
N TYR A 119 -11.75 2.56 33.91
CA TYR A 119 -12.74 2.92 32.89
C TYR A 119 -13.82 1.84 32.70
N ILE A 120 -13.90 0.85 33.58
CA ILE A 120 -14.77 -0.33 33.39
C ILE A 120 -16.26 0.05 33.30
N ASN A 121 -16.66 1.13 33.95
CA ASN A 121 -18.04 1.61 33.93
C ASN A 121 -18.27 2.80 32.98
N ASP A 122 -17.24 3.21 32.23
CA ASP A 122 -17.31 4.29 31.23
C ASP A 122 -17.85 3.75 29.89
N ILE A 123 -19.17 3.54 29.82
CA ILE A 123 -19.82 2.97 28.63
C ILE A 123 -19.71 3.91 27.42
N GLU A 124 -19.68 5.23 27.62
CA GLU A 124 -19.41 6.18 26.53
C GLU A 124 -18.03 5.93 25.93
N GLY A 125 -17.02 5.71 26.79
CA GLY A 125 -15.66 5.37 26.38
C GLY A 125 -15.52 4.03 25.65
N TYR A 126 -16.43 3.06 25.88
CA TYR A 126 -16.35 1.73 25.23
C TYR A 126 -16.28 1.81 23.71
N ILE A 127 -16.88 2.81 23.09
CA ILE A 127 -16.83 3.04 21.64
C ILE A 127 -15.40 3.27 21.14
N GLY A 128 -14.54 3.87 21.96
CA GLY A 128 -13.13 4.08 21.66
C GLY A 128 -12.21 2.97 22.18
N TYR A 129 -12.67 2.15 23.12
CA TYR A 129 -11.82 1.15 23.79
C TYR A 129 -12.04 -0.29 23.29
N LEU A 130 -13.22 -0.63 22.77
CA LEU A 130 -13.54 -2.01 22.37
C LEU A 130 -13.18 -2.37 20.93
N PHE A 131 -12.96 -1.38 20.07
CA PHE A 131 -12.73 -1.57 18.64
C PHE A 131 -11.32 -1.09 18.27
N ASP A 132 -10.58 -1.87 17.47
CA ASP A 132 -9.25 -1.49 17.00
C ASP A 132 -9.29 -0.35 15.98
N ASP A 133 -10.29 -0.39 15.12
CA ASP A 133 -10.61 0.62 14.14
C ASP A 133 -12.14 0.73 13.99
N TRP A 134 -12.58 1.57 13.07
CA TRP A 134 -13.99 1.78 12.77
C TRP A 134 -14.29 1.50 11.30
N ASP A 135 -13.54 0.60 10.66
CA ASP A 135 -13.65 0.33 9.23
C ASP A 135 -15.06 -0.16 8.85
N PHE A 136 -15.72 -0.91 9.75
CA PHE A 136 -17.10 -1.36 9.58
C PHE A 136 -18.13 -0.22 9.46
N LEU A 137 -17.81 1.01 9.89
CA LEU A 137 -18.65 2.20 9.70
C LEU A 137 -18.40 2.91 8.36
N TYR A 138 -17.25 2.65 7.72
CA TYR A 138 -16.78 3.39 6.54
C TYR A 138 -16.67 2.52 5.28
N VAL A 139 -17.46 1.44 5.21
CA VAL A 139 -17.44 0.48 4.08
C VAL A 139 -17.68 1.17 2.73
N ALA A 140 -18.50 2.23 2.69
CA ALA A 140 -18.75 2.99 1.47
C ALA A 140 -17.49 3.73 0.98
N GLU A 141 -16.78 4.39 1.87
CA GLU A 141 -15.53 5.09 1.59
C GLU A 141 -14.41 4.11 1.22
N ILE A 142 -14.29 3.00 1.96
CA ILE A 142 -13.34 1.93 1.68
C ILE A 142 -13.59 1.36 0.29
N TRP A 143 -14.85 1.11 -0.08
CA TRP A 143 -15.22 0.66 -1.42
C TRP A 143 -14.85 1.67 -2.52
N GLU A 144 -15.06 2.97 -2.31
CA GLU A 144 -14.66 4.01 -3.27
C GLU A 144 -13.14 4.06 -3.47
N ILE A 145 -12.37 3.87 -2.41
CA ILE A 145 -10.90 3.78 -2.49
C ILE A 145 -10.50 2.49 -3.19
N TYR A 146 -11.10 1.36 -2.82
CA TYR A 146 -10.83 0.05 -3.40
C TYR A 146 -11.05 0.04 -4.92
N LYS A 147 -12.13 0.66 -5.41
CA LYS A 147 -12.37 0.82 -6.85
C LYS A 147 -11.23 1.51 -7.60
N ARG A 148 -10.56 2.45 -6.96
CA ARG A 148 -9.46 3.26 -7.53
C ARG A 148 -8.10 2.58 -7.34
N SER A 149 -7.89 1.97 -6.18
CA SER A 149 -6.63 1.33 -5.81
C SER A 149 -6.88 0.21 -4.78
N PRO A 150 -7.14 -1.03 -5.24
CA PRO A 150 -7.28 -2.19 -4.35
C PRO A 150 -6.05 -2.42 -3.48
N TRP A 151 -4.84 -2.12 -4.00
CA TRP A 151 -3.59 -2.28 -3.27
C TRP A 151 -3.56 -1.49 -1.96
N ILE A 152 -4.10 -0.27 -1.94
CA ILE A 152 -4.14 0.54 -0.71
C ILE A 152 -4.98 -0.16 0.36
N ILE A 153 -6.13 -0.71 -0.01
CA ILE A 153 -7.04 -1.37 0.94
C ILE A 153 -6.46 -2.72 1.38
N GLU A 154 -6.09 -3.59 0.43
CA GLU A 154 -5.66 -4.96 0.73
C GLU A 154 -4.24 -5.06 1.32
N ASN A 155 -3.32 -4.19 0.90
CA ASN A 155 -1.89 -4.35 1.20
C ASN A 155 -1.33 -3.26 2.12
N PHE A 156 -1.93 -2.07 2.15
CA PHE A 156 -1.50 -1.00 3.06
C PHE A 156 -2.36 -0.94 4.32
N PHE A 157 -3.69 -0.98 4.18
CA PHE A 157 -4.61 -1.04 5.32
C PHE A 157 -4.90 -2.47 5.78
N HIS A 158 -4.53 -3.50 5.01
CA HIS A 158 -4.77 -4.91 5.33
C HIS A 158 -6.25 -5.28 5.52
N ILE A 159 -7.14 -4.60 4.80
CA ILE A 159 -8.59 -4.83 4.84
C ILE A 159 -8.99 -5.81 3.74
N ASP A 160 -9.64 -6.92 4.10
CA ASP A 160 -10.32 -7.80 3.14
C ASP A 160 -11.79 -7.41 3.03
N LEU A 161 -12.20 -6.88 1.88
CA LEU A 161 -13.58 -6.47 1.63
C LEU A 161 -14.57 -7.65 1.59
N ASP A 162 -14.12 -8.90 1.50
CA ASP A 162 -15.02 -10.06 1.62
C ASP A 162 -15.71 -10.09 3.00
N ASP A 163 -14.99 -9.69 4.05
CA ASP A 163 -15.51 -9.70 5.43
C ASP A 163 -16.61 -8.64 5.64
N TYR A 164 -16.72 -7.66 4.73
CA TYR A 164 -17.65 -6.54 4.79
C TYR A 164 -18.83 -6.68 3.84
N ILE A 165 -18.95 -7.79 3.09
CA ILE A 165 -20.01 -7.99 2.09
C ILE A 165 -21.42 -7.78 2.67
N ASP A 166 -21.63 -8.21 3.92
CA ASP A 166 -22.91 -8.09 4.60
C ASP A 166 -23.27 -6.64 4.97
N LEU A 167 -22.27 -5.76 5.05
CA LEU A 167 -22.44 -4.32 5.27
C LEU A 167 -22.58 -3.55 3.94
N MET A 168 -22.65 -4.22 2.80
CA MET A 168 -22.86 -3.60 1.49
C MET A 168 -24.29 -3.79 0.98
N PRO A 169 -24.94 -2.74 0.41
CA PRO A 169 -26.19 -2.88 -0.31
C PRO A 169 -26.09 -3.89 -1.47
N ASP A 170 -27.21 -4.56 -1.82
CA ASP A 170 -27.23 -5.62 -2.83
C ASP A 170 -26.63 -5.24 -4.20
N ASP A 171 -26.85 -4.01 -4.66
CA ASP A 171 -26.27 -3.51 -5.90
C ASP A 171 -24.75 -3.34 -5.80
N ILE A 172 -24.25 -2.83 -4.67
CA ILE A 172 -22.84 -2.66 -4.37
C ILE A 172 -22.14 -4.01 -4.14
N SER A 173 -22.72 -4.91 -3.34
CA SER A 173 -22.21 -6.27 -3.12
C SER A 173 -22.11 -7.04 -4.45
N ARG A 174 -23.10 -6.90 -5.35
CA ARG A 174 -23.03 -7.46 -6.71
C ARG A 174 -21.99 -6.76 -7.58
N GLU A 175 -21.82 -5.45 -7.44
CA GLU A 175 -20.77 -4.69 -8.13
C GLU A 175 -19.39 -5.18 -7.70
N TYR A 176 -19.12 -5.26 -6.40
CA TYR A 176 -17.92 -5.82 -5.79
C TYR A 176 -17.70 -7.27 -6.26
N SER A 177 -18.71 -8.13 -6.17
CA SER A 177 -18.61 -9.52 -6.63
C SER A 177 -18.29 -9.60 -8.13
N ARG A 178 -18.86 -8.73 -8.97
CA ARG A 178 -18.52 -8.65 -10.40
C ARG A 178 -17.12 -8.10 -10.63
N TYR A 179 -16.70 -7.14 -9.81
CA TYR A 179 -15.36 -6.57 -9.82
C TYR A 179 -14.35 -7.68 -9.50
N LYS A 180 -14.55 -8.41 -8.39
CA LYS A 180 -13.74 -9.57 -7.98
C LYS A 180 -13.78 -10.73 -8.98
N SER A 181 -14.97 -11.20 -9.37
CA SER A 181 -15.15 -12.40 -10.22
C SER A 181 -14.75 -12.23 -11.68
N LYS A 182 -14.81 -11.02 -12.23
CA LYS A 182 -14.28 -10.76 -13.58
C LYS A 182 -12.75 -10.76 -13.62
N GLY A 183 -12.07 -11.07 -12.50
CA GLY A 183 -10.65 -10.78 -12.35
C GLY A 183 -10.37 -9.28 -12.50
N ILE A 184 -11.40 -8.44 -12.37
CA ILE A 184 -11.23 -7.00 -12.34
C ILE A 184 -10.82 -6.66 -10.90
N ARG A 185 -9.62 -7.09 -10.50
CA ARG A 185 -8.66 -6.07 -10.03
C ARG A 185 -8.80 -4.97 -11.05
N SER A 186 -9.16 -3.73 -10.69
CA SER A 186 -9.21 -2.60 -11.62
C SER A 186 -8.34 -2.90 -12.83
N ALA A 187 -8.92 -2.87 -14.04
CA ALA A 187 -8.12 -2.91 -15.26
C ALA A 187 -7.27 -1.62 -15.37
N ILE A 188 -6.56 -1.23 -14.30
CA ILE A 188 -5.12 -1.04 -14.41
C ILE A 188 -4.63 -2.38 -14.98
N PRO A 189 -4.03 -2.40 -16.18
CA PRO A 189 -3.34 -3.61 -16.66
C PRO A 189 -2.54 -4.13 -15.48
N GLN A 190 -2.61 -5.42 -15.14
CA GLN A 190 -1.74 -6.01 -14.11
C GLN A 190 -0.37 -5.41 -14.36
N GLU A 191 0.01 -4.50 -13.46
CA GLU A 191 1.14 -3.65 -13.76
C GLU A 191 2.30 -4.61 -13.89
N SER A 192 2.91 -4.67 -15.08
CA SER A 192 4.03 -5.59 -15.28
C SER A 192 5.06 -5.27 -14.20
N ILE A 193 5.74 -6.30 -13.70
CA ILE A 193 6.83 -6.09 -12.73
C ILE A 193 7.80 -5.01 -13.22
N GLU A 194 8.05 -4.99 -14.55
CA GLU A 194 8.75 -3.93 -15.28
C GLU A 194 8.17 -2.54 -14.99
N MET A 195 6.88 -2.30 -15.23
CA MET A 195 6.29 -0.98 -15.04
C MET A 195 6.15 -0.60 -13.55
N PHE A 196 5.95 -1.57 -12.66
CA PHE A 196 6.02 -1.33 -11.21
C PHE A 196 7.39 -0.78 -10.82
N ILE A 197 8.47 -1.45 -11.24
CA ILE A 197 9.85 -1.02 -10.97
C ILE A 197 10.10 0.37 -11.58
N VAL A 198 9.70 0.59 -12.83
CA VAL A 198 9.86 1.88 -13.53
C VAL A 198 9.16 3.02 -12.78
N LYS A 199 7.95 2.79 -12.26
CA LYS A 199 7.24 3.77 -11.42
C LYS A 199 7.96 4.05 -10.11
N GLN A 200 8.47 3.04 -9.43
CA GLN A 200 9.20 3.26 -8.17
C GLN A 200 10.49 4.06 -8.41
N ILE A 201 11.24 3.75 -9.49
CA ILE A 201 12.41 4.56 -9.89
C ILE A 201 11.99 6.01 -10.13
N TYR A 202 10.93 6.24 -10.92
CA TYR A 202 10.41 7.58 -11.18
C TYR A 202 10.02 8.33 -9.90
N ASN A 203 9.32 7.66 -8.98
CA ASN A 203 8.88 8.24 -7.72
C ASN A 203 10.07 8.66 -6.85
N VAL A 204 11.07 7.78 -6.70
CA VAL A 204 12.31 8.09 -5.95
C VAL A 204 13.01 9.30 -6.55
N LEU A 205 13.20 9.33 -7.87
CA LEU A 205 13.85 10.47 -8.54
C LEU A 205 13.07 11.77 -8.38
N THR A 206 11.74 11.70 -8.49
CA THR A 206 10.85 12.84 -8.27
C THR A 206 10.97 13.39 -6.85
N LEU A 207 11.08 12.51 -5.84
CA LEU A 207 11.31 12.92 -4.45
C LEU A 207 12.67 13.58 -4.25
N LEU A 208 13.73 13.06 -4.89
CA LEU A 208 15.06 13.69 -4.84
C LEU A 208 15.04 15.10 -5.45
N GLU A 209 14.31 15.30 -6.55
CA GLU A 209 14.18 16.61 -7.18
C GLU A 209 13.56 17.71 -6.30
N ASN A 210 12.86 17.35 -5.21
CA ASN A 210 12.32 18.31 -4.24
C ASN A 210 13.41 18.98 -3.40
N ARG A 211 14.63 18.43 -3.38
CA ARG A 211 15.78 18.97 -2.62
C ARG A 211 16.95 19.32 -3.56
N PRO A 212 16.73 20.16 -4.60
CA PRO A 212 17.67 20.29 -5.71
C PRO A 212 19.05 20.80 -5.28
N LYS A 213 19.13 21.65 -4.24
CA LYS A 213 20.39 22.17 -3.70
C LYS A 213 21.23 21.15 -2.95
N GLU A 214 20.58 20.18 -2.30
CA GLU A 214 21.26 19.10 -1.59
C GLU A 214 21.76 18.07 -2.61
N ILE A 215 20.86 17.62 -3.49
CA ILE A 215 21.17 16.64 -4.55
C ILE A 215 22.27 17.13 -5.50
N ALA A 216 22.32 18.43 -5.81
CA ALA A 216 23.38 18.98 -6.66
C ALA A 216 24.80 18.84 -6.07
N LYS A 217 24.94 18.67 -4.75
CA LYS A 217 26.24 18.54 -4.07
C LYS A 217 26.74 17.10 -3.95
N LEU A 218 25.83 16.13 -4.03
CA LEU A 218 26.15 14.72 -3.87
C LEU A 218 26.94 14.19 -5.07
N SER A 219 27.89 13.29 -4.83
CA SER A 219 28.60 12.53 -5.86
C SER A 219 27.69 11.51 -6.55
N GLU A 220 28.13 10.97 -7.70
CA GLU A 220 27.41 9.88 -8.39
C GLU A 220 27.18 8.69 -7.45
N VAL A 221 28.18 8.30 -6.65
CA VAL A 221 28.10 7.17 -5.70
C VAL A 221 27.10 7.44 -4.58
N GLU A 222 27.10 8.64 -4.00
CA GLU A 222 26.15 9.01 -2.94
C GLU A 222 24.71 9.02 -3.46
N LEU A 223 24.50 9.47 -4.70
CA LEU A 223 23.18 9.42 -5.35
C LEU A 223 22.74 7.99 -5.60
N SER A 224 23.62 7.13 -6.12
CA SER A 224 23.32 5.71 -6.33
C SER A 224 22.95 5.00 -5.03
N ASN A 225 23.70 5.25 -3.94
CA ASN A 225 23.38 4.71 -2.62
C ASN A 225 22.01 5.15 -2.13
N GLN A 226 21.67 6.44 -2.23
CA GLN A 226 20.37 6.94 -1.80
C GLN A 226 19.22 6.33 -2.61
N ILE A 227 19.40 6.20 -3.93
CA ILE A 227 18.40 5.56 -4.81
C ILE A 227 18.25 4.08 -4.45
N GLN A 228 19.36 3.35 -4.29
CA GLN A 228 19.29 1.93 -3.95
C GLN A 228 18.63 1.71 -2.59
N THR A 229 18.95 2.51 -1.57
CA THR A 229 18.34 2.35 -0.24
C THR A 229 16.83 2.59 -0.30
N ALA A 230 16.39 3.63 -1.02
CA ALA A 230 14.97 3.92 -1.20
C ALA A 230 14.26 2.82 -1.98
N LEU A 231 14.86 2.34 -3.08
CA LEU A 231 14.28 1.27 -3.89
C LEU A 231 14.26 -0.06 -3.16
N TYR A 232 15.29 -0.40 -2.37
CA TYR A 232 15.34 -1.61 -1.56
C TYR A 232 14.12 -1.71 -0.63
N MET A 233 13.79 -0.62 0.08
CA MET A 233 12.60 -0.56 0.93
C MET A 233 11.29 -0.75 0.15
N LEU A 234 11.19 -0.19 -1.06
CA LEU A 234 10.01 -0.31 -1.92
C LEU A 234 9.87 -1.69 -2.57
N PHE A 235 10.98 -2.38 -2.77
CA PHE A 235 11.08 -3.65 -3.50
C PHE A 235 11.00 -4.88 -2.61
N HIS A 236 11.43 -4.77 -1.35
CA HIS A 236 11.47 -5.87 -0.39
C HIS A 236 10.10 -6.57 -0.24
N HIS A 237 9.01 -5.81 -0.18
CA HIS A 237 7.65 -6.37 -0.05
C HIS A 237 7.12 -7.05 -1.33
N GLN A 238 7.80 -6.90 -2.46
CA GLN A 238 7.49 -7.58 -3.72
C GLN A 238 8.45 -8.75 -4.00
N GLY A 239 9.31 -9.11 -3.04
CA GLY A 239 10.33 -10.15 -3.19
C GLY A 239 11.43 -9.79 -4.20
N ILE A 240 11.59 -8.51 -4.51
CA ILE A 240 12.62 -8.01 -5.42
C ILE A 240 13.83 -7.58 -4.60
N GLU A 241 14.98 -8.15 -4.90
CA GLU A 241 16.26 -7.76 -4.34
C GLU A 241 16.95 -6.77 -5.27
N ILE A 242 17.63 -5.77 -4.71
CA ILE A 242 18.42 -4.78 -5.46
C ILE A 242 19.82 -4.62 -4.87
N GLN A 243 20.83 -4.83 -5.71
CA GLN A 243 22.24 -4.73 -5.36
C GLN A 243 22.93 -3.62 -6.16
N ARG A 244 24.07 -3.15 -5.64
CA ARG A 244 25.01 -2.25 -6.32
C ARG A 244 26.35 -2.96 -6.48
N GLU A 245 27.11 -2.55 -7.49
CA GLU A 245 28.53 -2.94 -7.68
C GLU A 245 28.72 -4.46 -7.85
N GLU A 246 27.72 -5.13 -8.42
CA GLU A 246 27.80 -6.56 -8.70
C GLU A 246 28.64 -6.81 -9.97
N LEU A 247 29.49 -7.84 -9.92
CA LEU A 247 30.38 -8.21 -11.01
C LEU A 247 29.57 -8.89 -12.13
N ALA A 248 29.38 -8.19 -13.25
CA ALA A 248 28.67 -8.73 -14.40
C ALA A 248 29.32 -8.32 -15.74
N GLY A 249 29.17 -9.17 -16.77
CA GLY A 249 29.51 -8.83 -18.16
C GLY A 249 30.91 -9.20 -18.68
N TYR A 250 31.15 -8.82 -19.93
CA TYR A 250 32.26 -9.27 -20.80
C TYR A 250 33.39 -8.24 -21.00
N ALA A 251 33.61 -7.31 -20.06
CA ALA A 251 34.58 -6.24 -20.24
C ALA A 251 36.04 -6.75 -20.30
N GLU A 252 36.86 -6.20 -21.22
CA GLU A 252 38.25 -6.62 -21.45
C GLU A 252 39.20 -6.39 -20.27
N LYS A 253 38.80 -5.63 -19.25
CA LYS A 253 39.59 -5.33 -18.04
C LYS A 253 38.79 -5.66 -16.77
N GLY A 254 38.61 -6.96 -16.52
CA GLY A 254 37.87 -7.46 -15.36
C GLY A 254 36.35 -7.32 -15.54
N THR A 255 35.60 -8.15 -14.83
CA THR A 255 34.13 -8.08 -14.75
C THR A 255 33.71 -6.66 -14.37
N GLY A 256 32.91 -6.01 -15.21
CA GLY A 256 32.48 -4.64 -14.99
C GLY A 256 31.50 -4.53 -13.82
N GLU A 257 31.50 -3.40 -13.13
CA GLU A 257 30.61 -3.11 -12.00
C GLU A 257 29.31 -2.48 -12.52
N LEU A 258 28.17 -3.09 -12.21
CA LEU A 258 26.84 -2.53 -12.46
C LEU A 258 26.46 -1.51 -11.38
N ASP A 259 25.93 -0.34 -11.77
CA ASP A 259 25.46 0.65 -10.79
C ASP A 259 24.22 0.13 -10.03
N PHE A 260 23.30 -0.56 -10.73
CA PHE A 260 22.15 -1.24 -10.14
C PHE A 260 21.89 -2.58 -10.81
N TYR A 261 21.57 -3.58 -10.00
CA TYR A 261 21.15 -4.91 -10.44
C TYR A 261 19.96 -5.38 -9.61
N GLY A 262 18.93 -5.91 -10.25
CA GLY A 262 17.73 -6.39 -9.58
C GLY A 262 17.32 -7.80 -10.02
N TYR A 263 16.96 -8.63 -9.04
CA TYR A 263 16.53 -10.01 -9.25
C TYR A 263 15.43 -10.41 -8.28
N ARG A 264 14.78 -11.54 -8.54
CA ARG A 264 13.84 -12.20 -7.63
C ARG A 264 14.13 -13.69 -7.60
N ILE A 265 13.82 -14.31 -6.47
CA ILE A 265 13.76 -15.77 -6.32
C ILE A 265 12.31 -16.13 -6.07
N ASP A 266 11.70 -16.87 -7.00
CA ASP A 266 10.31 -17.34 -6.91
C ASP A 266 10.31 -18.85 -7.18
N ASP A 267 9.72 -19.65 -6.27
CA ASP A 267 9.72 -21.12 -6.33
C ASP A 267 11.11 -21.75 -6.61
N ASP A 268 12.14 -21.28 -5.89
CA ASP A 268 13.56 -21.65 -6.08
C ASP A 268 14.16 -21.32 -7.47
N ILE A 269 13.46 -20.53 -8.29
CA ILE A 269 13.93 -20.08 -9.60
C ILE A 269 14.48 -18.65 -9.50
N TYR A 270 15.73 -18.50 -9.91
CA TYR A 270 16.40 -17.20 -10.01
C TYR A 270 16.00 -16.47 -11.29
N GLU A 271 15.36 -15.31 -11.15
CA GLU A 271 14.91 -14.47 -12.26
C GLU A 271 15.64 -13.12 -12.25
N LYS A 272 16.34 -12.79 -13.35
CA LYS A 272 16.95 -11.48 -13.56
C LYS A 272 15.88 -10.49 -14.01
N LEU A 273 15.65 -9.43 -13.24
CA LEU A 273 14.60 -8.47 -13.56
C LEU A 273 15.16 -7.31 -14.38
N PHE A 274 16.16 -6.60 -13.84
CA PHE A 274 16.68 -5.40 -14.48
C PHE A 274 18.15 -5.14 -14.19
N VAL A 275 18.73 -4.30 -15.04
CA VAL A 275 20.04 -3.68 -14.84
C VAL A 275 19.94 -2.18 -15.08
N GLY A 276 20.65 -1.40 -14.26
CA GLY A 276 20.59 0.05 -14.28
C GLY A 276 21.97 0.69 -14.27
N GLU A 277 22.10 1.78 -15.01
CA GLU A 277 23.31 2.59 -15.09
C GLU A 277 22.98 4.07 -14.80
N ASN A 278 23.81 4.75 -14.03
CA ASN A 278 23.61 6.17 -13.75
C ASN A 278 24.88 6.98 -13.94
N LYS A 279 24.76 8.16 -14.57
CA LYS A 279 25.87 9.11 -14.66
C LYS A 279 25.40 10.55 -14.70
N GLU A 280 26.30 11.46 -14.36
CA GLU A 280 26.09 12.87 -14.64
C GLU A 280 26.00 13.14 -16.14
N TRP A 281 25.21 14.15 -16.49
CA TRP A 281 25.09 14.63 -17.86
C TRP A 281 26.47 14.95 -18.47
N GLY A 282 26.70 14.48 -19.70
CA GLY A 282 28.00 14.54 -20.39
C GLY A 282 28.71 13.19 -20.48
N LYS A 283 28.36 12.23 -19.62
CA LYS A 283 28.85 10.84 -19.70
C LYS A 283 27.79 9.83 -20.15
N PHE A 284 26.59 10.32 -20.49
CA PHE A 284 25.42 9.49 -20.82
C PHE A 284 25.70 8.48 -21.94
N GLU A 285 26.33 8.90 -23.04
CA GLU A 285 26.62 8.01 -24.18
C GLU A 285 27.46 6.81 -23.76
N LYS A 286 28.53 7.03 -22.99
CA LYS A 286 29.39 5.95 -22.48
C LYS A 286 28.63 5.02 -21.54
N SER A 287 27.86 5.59 -20.61
CA SER A 287 27.04 4.83 -19.65
C SER A 287 25.98 3.98 -20.34
N PHE A 288 25.35 4.53 -21.38
CA PHE A 288 24.38 3.81 -22.17
C PHE A 288 25.03 2.67 -22.96
N GLN A 289 26.21 2.88 -23.56
CA GLN A 289 26.97 1.80 -24.21
C GLN A 289 27.36 0.69 -23.22
N GLN A 290 27.72 1.05 -21.97
CA GLN A 290 28.01 0.08 -20.91
C GLN A 290 26.76 -0.76 -20.59
N LEU A 291 25.62 -0.11 -20.33
CA LEU A 291 24.34 -0.79 -20.07
C LEU A 291 24.00 -1.81 -21.16
N ILE A 292 24.12 -1.42 -22.42
CA ILE A 292 23.83 -2.29 -23.57
C ILE A 292 24.75 -3.52 -23.59
N GLY A 293 26.00 -3.39 -23.15
CA GLY A 293 26.93 -4.52 -23.03
C GLY A 293 26.59 -5.50 -21.90
N TYR A 294 25.78 -5.10 -20.93
CA TYR A 294 25.36 -5.94 -19.79
C TYR A 294 23.98 -6.57 -19.97
N LEU A 295 23.12 -5.96 -20.79
CA LEU A 295 21.78 -6.46 -21.09
C LEU A 295 21.87 -7.73 -21.95
N ASP A 296 21.83 -8.89 -21.29
CA ASP A 296 21.63 -10.18 -21.93
C ASP A 296 20.13 -10.51 -22.13
N ASN A 297 19.86 -11.61 -22.82
CA ASN A 297 18.51 -12.06 -23.17
C ASN A 297 17.66 -12.58 -21.98
N ASN A 298 18.17 -12.52 -20.75
CA ASN A 298 17.50 -13.00 -19.54
C ASN A 298 17.01 -11.86 -18.64
N TYR A 299 17.39 -10.61 -18.91
CA TYR A 299 16.80 -9.45 -18.25
C TYR A 299 15.46 -9.08 -18.88
N ILE A 300 14.53 -8.59 -18.07
CA ILE A 300 13.26 -8.04 -18.57
C ILE A 300 13.50 -6.70 -19.26
N PHE A 301 14.29 -5.82 -18.64
CA PHE A 301 14.61 -4.50 -19.19
C PHE A 301 15.87 -3.89 -18.58
N GLY A 302 16.35 -2.80 -19.19
CA GLY A 302 17.40 -1.96 -18.61
C GLY A 302 16.92 -0.53 -18.33
N PHE A 303 17.69 0.22 -17.54
CA PHE A 303 17.43 1.64 -17.41
C PHE A 303 18.69 2.49 -17.29
N THR A 304 18.55 3.78 -17.61
CA THR A 304 19.57 4.80 -17.39
C THR A 304 19.03 5.95 -16.57
N ILE A 305 19.85 6.52 -15.69
CA ILE A 305 19.53 7.74 -14.94
C ILE A 305 20.56 8.82 -15.27
N ILE A 306 20.10 9.94 -15.85
CA ILE A 306 20.93 11.13 -16.09
C ILE A 306 20.78 12.08 -14.91
N PHE A 307 21.87 12.32 -14.17
CA PHE A 307 21.92 13.42 -13.21
C PHE A 307 22.29 14.73 -13.90
N ASN A 308 21.30 15.61 -14.09
CA ASN A 308 21.52 16.92 -14.67
C ASN A 308 21.61 18.00 -13.58
N LYS A 309 22.82 18.53 -13.40
CA LYS A 309 23.13 19.54 -12.37
C LYS A 309 23.44 20.93 -12.92
N LYS A 310 23.69 21.06 -14.23
CA LYS A 310 24.29 22.29 -14.80
C LYS A 310 23.74 22.71 -16.17
N THR A 311 23.02 21.83 -16.87
CA THR A 311 22.59 22.07 -18.26
C THR A 311 21.09 22.34 -18.32
N ARG A 312 20.63 23.21 -19.24
CA ARG A 312 19.18 23.41 -19.42
C ARG A 312 18.51 22.08 -19.80
N LEU A 313 17.40 21.76 -19.12
CA LEU A 313 16.67 20.51 -19.30
C LEU A 313 16.30 20.24 -20.77
N SER A 314 15.84 21.26 -21.51
CA SER A 314 15.53 21.14 -22.95
C SER A 314 16.72 20.71 -23.80
N THR A 315 17.95 21.12 -23.42
CA THR A 315 19.18 20.70 -24.12
C THR A 315 19.51 19.24 -23.82
N VAL A 316 19.32 18.81 -22.57
CA VAL A 316 19.50 17.42 -22.15
C VAL A 316 18.52 16.50 -22.88
N ILE A 317 17.23 16.84 -22.89
CA ILE A 317 16.19 16.07 -23.58
C ILE A 317 16.52 15.88 -25.06
N LYS A 318 16.88 16.97 -25.76
CA LYS A 318 17.20 16.92 -27.19
C LYS A 318 18.44 16.06 -27.46
N ARG A 319 19.56 16.34 -26.77
CA ARG A 319 20.82 15.63 -27.02
C ARG A 319 20.78 14.17 -26.58
N ARG A 320 19.98 13.82 -25.56
CA ARG A 320 19.72 12.42 -25.20
C ARG A 320 19.16 11.66 -26.39
N LEU A 321 18.17 12.21 -27.08
CA LEU A 321 17.59 11.58 -28.27
C LEU A 321 18.62 11.43 -29.40
N ASP A 322 19.42 12.47 -29.66
CA ASP A 322 20.49 12.41 -30.68
C ASP A 322 21.46 11.24 -30.41
N ILE A 323 21.84 11.04 -29.14
CA ILE A 323 22.70 9.93 -28.71
C ILE A 323 22.02 8.57 -28.94
N LEU A 324 20.75 8.43 -28.54
CA LEU A 324 20.00 7.19 -28.74
C LEU A 324 19.88 6.79 -30.22
N TYR A 325 19.60 7.75 -31.10
CA TYR A 325 19.52 7.50 -32.55
C TYR A 325 20.88 7.18 -33.18
N SER A 326 21.97 7.64 -32.58
CA SER A 326 23.33 7.39 -33.07
C SER A 326 23.89 6.02 -32.66
N LEU A 327 23.21 5.29 -31.76
CA LEU A 327 23.70 4.02 -31.25
C LEU A 327 23.75 2.97 -32.38
N ASN A 328 24.96 2.51 -32.68
CA ASN A 328 25.23 1.40 -33.58
C ASN A 328 26.59 0.80 -33.25
N ILE A 329 26.61 -0.41 -32.68
CA ILE A 329 27.84 -1.11 -32.33
C ILE A 329 28.03 -2.24 -33.35
N GLU A 330 28.94 -2.04 -34.30
CA GLU A 330 29.27 -3.01 -35.36
C GLU A 330 28.04 -3.55 -36.14
N GLY A 331 27.00 -2.72 -36.31
CA GLY A 331 25.77 -3.10 -36.99
C GLY A 331 24.69 -3.71 -36.09
N LYS A 332 24.96 -3.88 -34.79
CA LYS A 332 24.08 -4.48 -33.77
C LYS A 332 23.53 -3.43 -32.78
N PHE A 333 22.55 -3.85 -31.96
CA PHE A 333 21.88 -3.05 -30.91
C PHE A 333 21.15 -1.80 -31.40
N LYS A 334 20.79 -1.78 -32.68
CA LYS A 334 20.11 -0.64 -33.29
C LYS A 334 18.78 -0.38 -32.58
N ILE A 335 18.44 0.89 -32.47
CA ILE A 335 17.13 1.30 -31.98
C ILE A 335 16.04 0.96 -33.02
N ILE A 336 14.91 0.50 -32.54
CA ILE A 336 13.74 0.16 -33.35
C ILE A 336 12.65 1.19 -33.12
N GLY A 337 12.32 1.90 -34.19
CA GLY A 337 11.36 3.01 -34.10
C GLY A 337 11.93 4.20 -33.33
N ALA A 338 11.05 5.14 -33.00
CA ALA A 338 11.39 6.30 -32.19
C ALA A 338 11.22 5.96 -30.69
N PRO A 339 12.08 6.46 -29.80
CA PRO A 339 11.82 6.43 -28.37
C PRO A 339 10.46 7.05 -28.06
N THR A 340 9.68 6.41 -27.19
CA THR A 340 8.33 6.86 -26.83
C THR A 340 8.30 7.42 -25.41
N PRO A 341 7.55 8.49 -25.13
CA PRO A 341 7.35 8.99 -23.78
C PRO A 341 6.48 8.02 -22.97
N ILE A 342 6.75 7.91 -21.66
CA ILE A 342 5.91 7.14 -20.75
C ILE A 342 4.77 8.03 -20.23
N PRO A 343 3.49 7.66 -20.46
CA PRO A 343 2.36 8.45 -19.97
C PRO A 343 2.41 8.67 -18.45
N GLY A 344 2.22 9.92 -18.02
CA GLY A 344 2.22 10.28 -16.60
C GLY A 344 3.60 10.47 -15.97
N MET A 345 4.70 10.19 -16.69
CA MET A 345 6.07 10.40 -16.20
C MET A 345 6.77 11.50 -17.00
N ASN A 346 7.15 12.58 -16.31
CA ASN A 346 7.81 13.70 -16.96
C ASN A 346 9.23 13.33 -17.41
N ASP A 347 9.55 13.65 -18.67
CA ASP A 347 10.86 13.47 -19.28
C ASP A 347 11.41 12.03 -19.31
N VAL A 348 10.59 11.03 -18.97
CA VAL A 348 10.90 9.61 -19.10
C VAL A 348 10.51 9.11 -20.50
N ILE A 349 11.45 8.44 -21.15
CA ILE A 349 11.23 7.79 -22.44
C ILE A 349 11.68 6.32 -22.38
N ILE A 350 11.08 5.49 -23.22
CA ILE A 350 11.51 4.11 -23.47
C ILE A 350 12.08 4.00 -24.89
N SER A 351 13.22 3.35 -25.05
CA SER A 351 13.74 2.90 -26.34
C SER A 351 13.66 1.39 -26.44
N LYS A 352 13.50 0.89 -27.66
CA LYS A 352 13.47 -0.54 -27.99
C LYS A 352 14.66 -0.89 -28.84
N HIS A 353 15.39 -1.95 -28.50
CA HIS A 353 16.63 -2.35 -29.15
C HIS A 353 16.58 -3.80 -29.63
N GLU A 354 17.25 -4.07 -30.75
CA GLU A 354 17.49 -5.44 -31.24
C GLU A 354 18.42 -6.19 -30.29
N ASN A 355 18.02 -7.38 -29.88
CA ASN A 355 18.88 -8.31 -29.15
C ASN A 355 19.78 -9.06 -30.16
N PRO A 356 21.10 -9.11 -29.95
CA PRO A 356 22.02 -9.76 -30.88
C PRO A 356 22.11 -11.28 -30.74
N GLU A 357 21.62 -11.86 -29.65
CA GLU A 357 21.67 -13.31 -29.38
C GLU A 357 20.52 -14.09 -30.06
N ARG A 358 19.35 -13.47 -30.27
CA ARG A 358 18.17 -14.11 -30.88
C ARG A 358 17.52 -13.20 -31.92
N GLU A 359 17.38 -13.72 -33.13
CA GLU A 359 16.63 -13.05 -34.21
C GLU A 359 15.20 -12.73 -33.77
N GLU A 360 14.70 -11.57 -34.19
CA GLU A 360 13.36 -11.04 -33.88
C GLU A 360 13.05 -10.85 -32.37
N SER A 361 14.08 -10.82 -31.52
CA SER A 361 13.92 -10.51 -30.10
C SER A 361 14.46 -9.12 -29.75
N TYR A 362 13.88 -8.53 -28.72
CA TYR A 362 14.08 -7.12 -28.38
C TYR A 362 14.12 -6.93 -26.88
N PHE A 363 14.79 -5.87 -26.45
CA PHE A 363 14.76 -5.42 -25.07
C PHE A 363 14.43 -3.94 -24.98
N ASN A 364 13.84 -3.57 -23.85
CA ASN A 364 13.46 -2.20 -23.55
C ASN A 364 14.53 -1.53 -22.67
N VAL A 365 14.78 -0.24 -22.93
CA VAL A 365 15.57 0.60 -22.03
C VAL A 365 14.79 1.84 -21.64
N TYR A 366 14.60 2.05 -20.35
CA TYR A 366 13.97 3.25 -19.80
C TYR A 366 15.01 4.31 -19.49
N HIS A 367 14.74 5.55 -19.89
CA HIS A 367 15.67 6.67 -19.73
C HIS A 367 15.08 7.74 -18.83
N PHE A 368 15.62 7.86 -17.63
CA PHE A 368 15.23 8.84 -16.62
C PHE A 368 16.17 10.04 -16.61
N ILE A 369 15.65 11.19 -16.18
CA ILE A 369 16.44 12.38 -15.89
C ILE A 369 16.08 12.80 -14.47
N CYS A 370 17.10 12.98 -13.63
CA CYS A 370 16.99 13.68 -12.36
C CYS A 370 17.56 15.09 -12.53
N ASN A 371 16.69 16.08 -12.66
CA ASN A 371 17.03 17.46 -12.98
C ASN A 371 17.04 18.35 -11.73
N THR A 372 18.24 18.71 -11.28
CA THR A 372 18.43 19.67 -10.19
C THR A 372 18.70 21.09 -10.71
N TYR A 373 19.05 21.25 -11.99
CA TYR A 373 19.33 22.55 -12.57
C TYR A 373 18.03 23.29 -12.96
N LYS A 374 17.59 24.20 -12.09
CA LYS A 374 16.38 25.01 -12.26
C LYS A 374 16.71 26.51 -12.10
N PRO A 375 17.51 27.12 -13.01
CA PRO A 375 18.08 28.45 -12.82
C PRO A 375 17.03 29.56 -12.71
N GLU A 376 15.90 29.44 -13.40
CA GLU A 376 14.79 30.40 -13.31
C GLU A 376 14.12 30.38 -11.93
N ARG A 377 13.97 29.19 -11.33
CA ARG A 377 13.43 29.02 -9.97
C ARG A 377 14.42 29.52 -8.92
N GLU A 378 15.71 29.27 -9.11
CA GLU A 378 16.74 29.83 -8.24
C GLU A 378 16.75 31.36 -8.28
N MET A 379 16.63 31.95 -9.47
CA MET A 379 16.57 33.40 -9.64
C MET A 379 15.32 33.99 -8.97
N ALA A 380 14.15 33.36 -9.13
CA ALA A 380 12.92 33.78 -8.48
C ALA A 380 13.02 33.71 -6.94
N ALA A 381 13.59 32.62 -6.41
CA ALA A 381 13.78 32.45 -4.97
C ALA A 381 14.79 33.45 -4.37
N ARG A 382 15.79 33.91 -5.14
CA ARG A 382 16.69 34.99 -4.74
C ARG A 382 15.95 36.32 -4.65
N LYS A 383 15.20 36.68 -5.69
CA LYS A 383 14.41 37.92 -5.74
C LYS A 383 13.33 38.04 -4.66
N ALA A 384 12.77 36.92 -4.19
CA ALA A 384 11.77 36.93 -3.12
C ALA A 384 12.36 37.14 -1.71
N ARG A 385 13.69 37.10 -1.58
CA ARG A 385 14.43 37.29 -0.31
C ARG A 385 15.20 38.61 -0.27
N GLU A 386 15.21 39.34 -1.39
CA GLU A 386 15.60 40.75 -1.49
C GLU A 386 14.38 41.62 -1.21
#